data_AF-A0A9X1ZUJ2-F1
#
_entry.id   AF-A0A9X1ZUJ2-F1
#
_cell.length_a   1.000
_cell.length_b   1.000
_cell.length_c   1.000
_cell.angle_alpha   90.00
_cell.angle_beta   90.00
_cell.angle_gamma   90.00
#
_symmetry.space_group_name_H-M   'P 1'
#
loop_
_entity.id
_entity.type
_entity.pdbx_description
1 polymer ?
#
loop_
_entity_poly.entity_id
_entity_poly.type
_entity_poly.pdbx_seq_one_letter_code
_entity_poly.pdbx_strand_id
1 'polypeptide(L)' 'MKKNNSQILNTLVIIVGAVILIYGMSVSEDSPYAKIIGLVILMLGLYRATQYWSATKDDYKKDQENENE' A
#
# COMPACT_ATOMS: atom_id res chain seq x y z
N MET A 1 17.92 2.25 -16.77
CA MET A 1 16.84 2.82 -15.92
C MET A 1 16.51 1.81 -14.82
N LYS A 2 16.94 2.03 -13.58
CA LYS A 2 16.68 1.12 -12.45
C LYS A 2 15.29 1.43 -11.90
N LYS A 3 14.28 0.73 -12.42
CA LYS A 3 12.87 1.02 -12.16
C LYS A 3 12.55 0.77 -10.69
N ASN A 4 12.09 1.82 -10.03
CA ASN A 4 11.54 1.90 -8.67
C ASN A 4 10.26 1.04 -8.53
N ASN A 5 10.39 -0.27 -8.70
CA ASN A 5 9.26 -1.20 -8.72
C ASN A 5 8.53 -1.30 -7.36
N SER A 6 9.16 -0.92 -6.25
CA SER A 6 8.60 -1.10 -4.90
C SER A 6 7.42 -0.17 -4.58
N GLN A 7 7.38 1.05 -5.14
CA GLN A 7 6.26 1.97 -4.93
C GLN A 7 5.00 1.49 -5.66
N ILE A 8 5.15 1.08 -6.92
CA ILE A 8 4.06 0.66 -7.79
C ILE A 8 3.40 -0.61 -7.23
N LEU A 9 4.20 -1.53 -6.68
CA LEU A 9 3.70 -2.76 -6.05
C LEU A 9 2.87 -2.48 -4.79
N ASN A 10 3.27 -1.53 -3.95
CA ASN A 10 2.51 -1.20 -2.74
C ASN A 10 1.14 -0.61 -3.07
N THR A 11 1.07 0.30 -4.04
CA THR A 11 -0.21 0.88 -4.50
C THR A 11 -1.09 -0.18 -5.17
N LEU A 12 -0.51 -1.09 -5.95
CA LEU A 12 -1.25 -2.16 -6.63
C LEU A 12 -1.92 -3.12 -5.64
N VAL A 13 -1.26 -3.45 -4.53
CA VAL A 13 -1.84 -4.27 -3.45
C VAL A 13 -3.07 -3.60 -2.82
N ILE A 14 -3.03 -2.28 -2.60
CA ILE A 14 -4.18 -1.53 -2.06
C ILE A 14 -5.35 -1.57 -3.03
N ILE A 15 -5.10 -1.35 -4.34
CA ILE A 15 -6.13 -1.38 -5.37
C ILE A 15 -6.79 -2.76 -5.44
N VAL A 16 -5.99 -3.83 -5.44
CA VAL A 16 -6.50 -5.21 -5.46
C VAL A 16 -7.33 -5.51 -4.21
N GLY A 17 -6.85 -5.12 -3.02
CA GLY A 17 -7.59 -5.27 -1.76
C GLY A 17 -8.94 -4.53 -1.79
N ALA A 18 -8.97 -3.30 -2.28
CA ALA A 18 -10.19 -2.51 -2.42
C ALA A 18 -11.21 -3.14 -3.37
N VAL A 19 -10.76 -3.64 -4.53
CA VAL A 19 -11.63 -4.33 -5.51
C VAL A 19 -12.24 -5.59 -4.91
N ILE A 20 -11.46 -6.41 -4.19
CA ILE A 20 -11.95 -7.62 -3.52
C ILE A 20 -12.98 -7.26 -2.45
N LEU A 21 -12.76 -6.21 -1.68
CA LEU A 21 -13.67 -5.77 -0.61
C LEU A 21 -14.99 -5.26 -1.20
N ILE A 22 -14.94 -4.42 -2.23
CA ILE A 22 -16.13 -3.92 -2.96
C ILE A 22 -16.88 -5.10 -3.58
N TYR A 23 -16.19 -6.04 -4.21
CA TYR A 23 -16.82 -7.24 -4.79
C TYR A 23 -17.50 -8.10 -3.72
N GLY A 24 -16.82 -8.34 -2.59
CA GLY A 24 -17.37 -9.08 -1.45
C GLY A 24 -18.52 -8.38 -0.72
N MET A 25 -18.71 -7.07 -0.93
CA MET A 25 -19.88 -6.32 -0.45
C MET A 25 -21.01 -6.22 -1.48
N SER A 26 -20.68 -6.33 -2.78
CA SER A 26 -21.63 -6.15 -3.88
C SER A 26 -22.27 -7.46 -4.34
N VAL A 27 -21.67 -8.61 -4.03
CA VAL A 27 -22.24 -9.93 -4.32
C VAL A 27 -23.35 -10.25 -3.32
N SER A 28 -24.51 -10.68 -3.83
CA SER A 28 -25.71 -11.00 -3.03
C SER A 28 -25.51 -12.19 -2.09
N GLU A 29 -24.55 -13.06 -2.38
CA GLU A 29 -24.02 -14.02 -1.43
C GLU A 29 -23.07 -13.30 -0.50
N ASP A 30 -23.62 -12.82 0.61
CA ASP A 30 -22.93 -12.09 1.65
C ASP A 30 -21.87 -13.00 2.30
N SER A 31 -20.69 -13.09 1.68
CA SER A 31 -19.59 -13.93 2.14
C SER A 31 -18.75 -13.15 3.16
N PRO A 32 -18.92 -13.38 4.47
CA PRO A 32 -18.12 -12.70 5.48
C PRO A 32 -16.62 -12.98 5.30
N TYR A 33 -16.26 -14.15 4.78
CA TYR A 33 -14.88 -14.53 4.48
C TYR A 33 -14.25 -13.64 3.41
N ALA A 34 -14.98 -13.30 2.34
CA ALA A 34 -14.48 -12.42 1.29
C ALA A 34 -14.21 -11.00 1.82
N LYS A 35 -15.09 -10.49 2.69
CA LYS A 35 -14.94 -9.18 3.34
C LYS A 35 -13.71 -9.14 4.27
N ILE A 36 -13.53 -10.19 5.08
CA ILE A 36 -12.39 -10.30 6.01
C ILE A 36 -11.07 -10.37 5.22
N ILE A 37 -11.01 -11.22 4.19
CA ILE A 37 -9.81 -11.35 3.36
C ILE A 37 -9.49 -10.03 2.65
N GLY A 38 -10.50 -9.38 2.06
CA GLY A 38 -10.36 -8.07 1.43
C GLY A 38 -9.82 -7.02 2.42
N LEU A 39 -10.36 -6.97 3.62
CA LEU A 39 -9.92 -6.05 4.67
C LEU A 39 -8.48 -6.30 5.12
N VAL A 40 -8.08 -7.56 5.32
CA VAL A 40 -6.70 -7.92 5.70
C VAL A 40 -5.71 -7.53 4.61
N ILE A 41 -6.03 -7.79 3.33
CA ILE A 41 -5.17 -7.40 2.20
C ILE A 41 -5.06 -5.87 2.11
N LEU A 42 -6.17 -5.15 2.30
CA LEU A 42 -6.20 -3.70 2.26
C LEU A 42 -5.35 -3.10 3.40
N MET A 43 -5.48 -3.63 4.62
CA MET A 43 -4.65 -3.24 5.77
C MET A 43 -3.16 -3.53 5.55
N LEU A 44 -2.81 -4.68 4.96
CA LEU A 44 -1.42 -4.99 4.63
C LEU A 44 -0.84 -4.04 3.57
N GLY A 45 -1.63 -3.72 2.54
CA GLY A 45 -1.25 -2.73 1.53
C GLY A 45 -1.04 -1.35 2.14
N LEU A 46 -1.96 -0.92 3.00
CA LEU A 46 -1.89 0.36 3.69
C LEU A 46 -0.68 0.44 4.63
N TYR A 47 -0.44 -0.59 5.44
CA TYR A 47 0.73 -0.68 6.32
C TYR A 47 2.03 -0.52 5.54
N ARG A 48 2.17 -1.20 4.39
CA ARG A 48 3.35 -1.07 3.53
C ARG A 48 3.48 0.32 2.92
N ALA A 49 2.38 0.93 2.49
CA ALA A 49 2.38 2.30 1.97
C ALA A 49 2.79 3.30 3.06
N THR A 50 2.24 3.19 4.27
CA THR A 50 2.59 4.04 5.42
C THR A 50 4.03 3.85 5.86
N GLN A 51 4.52 2.61 5.93
CA GLN A 51 5.91 2.34 6.28
C GLN A 51 6.87 2.90 5.22
N TYR A 52 6.54 2.75 3.93
CA TYR A 52 7.31 3.35 2.86
C TYR A 52 7.34 4.87 2.98
N TRP A 53 6.17 5.49 3.17
CA TRP A 53 6.04 6.94 3.30
C TRP A 53 6.76 7.48 4.55
N SER A 54 6.74 6.73 5.65
CA SER A 54 7.50 7.03 6.86
C SER A 54 9.00 6.87 6.68
N ALA A 55 9.45 5.88 5.91
CA ALA A 55 10.87 5.63 5.65
C ALA A 55 11.49 6.66 4.70
N THR A 56 10.81 7.04 3.61
CA THR A 56 11.25 8.17 2.76
C THR A 56 11.12 9.51 3.45
N LYS A 57 10.39 9.58 4.57
CA LYS A 57 10.30 10.76 5.42
C LYS A 57 11.64 11.10 6.10
N ASP A 58 12.51 10.14 6.37
CA ASP A 58 13.80 10.45 6.99
C ASP A 58 14.90 10.74 5.95
N ASP A 59 14.73 10.26 4.71
CA ASP A 59 15.69 10.49 3.63
C ASP A 59 15.72 11.95 3.14
N TYR A 60 14.60 12.70 3.23
CA TYR A 60 14.61 14.12 2.86
C TYR A 60 15.48 15.00 3.78
N LYS A 61 15.91 14.50 4.94
CA LYS A 61 16.81 15.23 5.85
C LYS A 61 18.29 14.97 5.59
N LYS A 62 18.65 13.87 4.94
CA LYS A 62 20.06 13.51 4.69
C LYS A 62 20.63 14.08 3.39
N ASP A 63 19.78 14.33 2.40
CA ASP A 63 20.24 14.92 1.14
C ASP A 63 20.58 16.42 1.27
N GLN A 64 20.01 17.12 2.27
CA GLN A 64 20.29 18.55 2.54
C GLN A 64 21.57 18.82 3.33
N GLU A 65 22.18 17.78 3.91
CA GLU A 65 23.40 17.91 4.72
C GLU A 65 24.68 17.70 3.89
N ASN A 66 24.58 17.09 2.70
CA ASN A 66 25.73 16.80 1.82
C ASN A 66 25.90 17.80 0.66
N GLU A 67 25.07 18.84 0.58
CA GLU A 67 25.15 19.89 -0.45
C GLU A 67 25.76 21.21 0.06
N ASN A 68 26.26 21.23 1.31
CA ASN A 68 26.91 22.38 1.95
C ASN A 68 28.35 22.12 2.43
N GLU A 69 28.98 21.00 2.03
CA GLU A 69 30.44 20.76 2.18
C GLU A 69 31.17 20.95 0.85
#